data_AF-A0A0A9XI05-F1
#
_entry.id   AF-A0A0A9XI05-F1
#
_cell.length_a   1.000
_cell.length_b   1.000
_cell.length_c   1.000
_cell.angle_alpha   90.00
_cell.angle_beta   90.00
_cell.angle_gamma   90.00
#
_symmetry.space_group_name_H-M   'P 1'
#
loop_
_entity.id
_entity.type
_entity.pdbx_description
1 polymer ?
#
loop_
_entity_poly.entity_id
_entity_poly.type
_entity_poly.pdbx_seq_one_letter_code
_entity_poly.pdbx_strand_id
1 'polypeptide(L)'
;TAPGNESLTCPGCGLVSYCSQRHLEEDEDDHEDICDALKGVVELLGTKRAHDKAYLLGPDQWREFRLGVVNLCSKQLGRPLMPWETEVCLYPPHCATCHKFCTATERCIECHSISWCSSQHKPKQHSEHCRQLTLMRQIL
;
A
#
# COMPACT_ATOMS: atom_id res chain seq x y z
N THR A 1 20.59 -19.11 -0.92
CA THR A 1 19.25 -18.59 -0.56
C THR A 1 19.47 -17.46 0.42
N ALA A 2 19.29 -16.21 0.00
CA ALA A 2 19.41 -15.07 0.91
C ALA A 2 18.33 -15.18 2.00
N PRO A 3 18.64 -14.90 3.27
CA PRO A 3 17.65 -14.92 4.33
C PRO A 3 16.57 -13.90 3.98
N GLY A 4 15.31 -14.34 4.04
CA GLY A 4 14.16 -13.45 3.87
C GLY A 4 14.27 -12.35 4.93
N ASN A 5 14.54 -11.14 4.50
CA ASN A 5 14.50 -9.98 5.38
C ASN A 5 13.02 -9.78 5.71
N GLU A 6 12.57 -10.24 6.88
CA GLU A 6 11.19 -10.10 7.32
C GLU A 6 10.88 -8.60 7.42
N SER A 7 10.15 -8.08 6.43
CA SER A 7 9.72 -6.68 6.43
C SER A 7 8.64 -6.49 7.49
N LEU A 8 8.84 -5.54 8.39
CA LEU A 8 7.85 -5.15 9.39
C LEU A 8 6.86 -4.19 8.75
N THR A 9 5.57 -4.35 9.02
CA THR A 9 4.56 -3.39 8.57
C THR A 9 4.07 -2.61 9.77
N CYS A 10 3.85 -1.30 9.63
CA CYS A 10 3.29 -0.47 10.70
C CYS A 10 2.01 -1.14 11.24
N PRO A 11 1.94 -1.47 12.54
CA PRO A 11 0.80 -2.18 13.10
C PRO A 11 -0.47 -1.30 13.18
N GLY A 12 -0.31 0.02 13.17
CA GLY A 12 -1.41 0.99 13.18
C GLY A 12 -2.14 1.04 11.85
N CYS A 13 -1.46 1.49 10.79
CA CYS A 13 -2.11 1.66 9.48
C CYS A 13 -2.07 0.40 8.60
N GLY A 14 -1.05 -0.46 8.77
CA GLY A 14 -0.82 -1.62 7.90
C GLY A 14 -0.35 -1.29 6.48
N LEU A 15 -0.08 -0.02 6.15
CA LEU A 15 0.21 0.44 4.78
C LEU A 15 1.70 0.65 4.50
N VAL A 16 2.49 1.00 5.51
CA VAL A 16 3.93 1.27 5.36
C VAL A 16 4.73 0.09 5.89
N SER A 17 5.78 -0.30 5.16
CA SER A 17 6.66 -1.41 5.53
C SER A 17 8.12 -0.98 5.64
N TYR A 18 8.81 -1.50 6.65
CA TYR A 18 10.18 -1.21 7.04
C TYR A 18 11.03 -2.47 6.98
N CYS A 19 12.33 -2.31 6.72
CA CYS A 19 13.25 -3.44 6.67
C CYS A 19 13.81 -3.85 8.04
N SER A 20 13.55 -3.07 9.09
CA SER A 20 14.00 -3.36 10.46
C SER A 20 13.17 -2.57 11.46
N GLN A 21 13.18 -3.00 12.72
CA GLN A 21 12.52 -2.30 13.83
C GLN A 21 13.10 -0.88 14.00
N ARG A 22 14.43 -0.74 13.86
CA ARG A 22 15.11 0.56 13.90
C ARG A 22 14.54 1.56 12.88
N HIS A 23 14.33 1.14 11.63
CA HIS A 23 13.78 2.03 10.60
C HIS A 23 12.30 2.37 10.80
N LEU A 24 11.54 1.51 11.51
CA LEU A 24 10.17 1.84 11.91
C LEU A 24 10.18 2.92 12.98
N GLU A 25 11.05 2.79 13.99
CA GLU A 25 11.20 3.77 15.07
C GLU A 25 11.75 5.11 14.57
N GLU A 26 12.70 5.10 13.62
CA GLU A 26 13.25 6.31 13.00
C GLU A 26 12.21 7.10 12.17
N ASP A 27 11.20 6.42 11.61
CA ASP A 27 10.14 7.03 10.80
C ASP A 27 8.90 7.36 11.63
N GLU A 28 8.87 7.03 12.93
CA GLU A 28 7.67 7.14 13.78
C GLU A 28 7.12 8.57 13.79
N ASP A 29 7.97 9.57 14.05
CA ASP A 29 7.58 10.99 14.11
C ASP A 29 7.06 11.52 12.75
N ASP A 30 7.71 11.12 11.64
CA ASP A 30 7.32 11.55 10.29
C ASP A 30 6.04 10.82 9.81
N HIS A 31 5.83 9.59 10.26
CA HIS A 31 4.69 8.73 9.89
C HIS A 31 3.44 8.98 10.75
N GLU A 32 3.58 9.43 11.99
CA GLU A 32 2.52 9.50 13.00
C GLU A 32 1.27 10.22 12.46
N ASP A 33 1.46 11.43 11.89
CA ASP A 33 0.40 12.26 11.32
C ASP A 33 -0.52 11.46 10.37
N ILE A 34 0.07 10.86 9.32
CA ILE A 34 -0.71 10.13 8.32
C ILE A 34 -1.28 8.82 8.89
N CYS A 35 -0.56 8.18 9.81
CA CYS A 35 -1.01 6.97 10.48
C CYS A 35 -2.30 7.23 11.28
N ASP A 36 -2.35 8.32 12.02
CA ASP A 36 -3.51 8.72 12.81
C ASP A 36 -4.68 9.18 11.94
N ALA A 37 -4.41 9.93 10.87
CA ALA A 37 -5.44 10.29 9.90
C ALA A 37 -6.08 9.04 9.26
N LEU A 38 -5.30 8.01 8.97
CA LEU A 38 -5.79 6.73 8.47
C LEU A 38 -6.62 5.97 9.51
N LYS A 39 -6.25 6.00 10.79
CA LYS A 39 -7.08 5.44 11.88
C LYS A 39 -8.43 6.16 11.95
N GLY A 40 -8.48 7.48 11.82
CA GLY A 40 -9.75 8.21 11.76
C GLY A 40 -10.59 7.86 10.53
N VAL A 41 -9.97 7.53 9.38
CA VAL A 41 -10.70 6.96 8.23
C VAL A 41 -11.29 5.59 8.57
N VAL A 42 -10.54 4.73 9.26
CA VAL A 42 -11.02 3.41 9.70
C VAL A 42 -12.26 3.55 10.58
N GLU A 43 -12.22 4.46 11.54
CA GLU A 43 -13.34 4.77 12.44
C GLU A 43 -14.56 5.29 11.67
N LEU A 44 -14.35 6.27 10.77
CA LEU A 44 -15.42 6.84 9.95
C LEU A 44 -16.13 5.80 9.07
N LEU A 45 -15.36 4.86 8.49
CA LEU A 45 -15.89 3.83 7.61
C LEU A 45 -16.43 2.60 8.36
N GLY A 46 -16.15 2.47 9.66
CA GLY A 46 -16.51 1.28 10.44
C GLY A 46 -15.86 0.00 9.91
N THR A 47 -14.59 0.10 9.49
CA THR A 47 -13.85 -1.01 8.87
C THR A 47 -12.68 -1.47 9.72
N LYS A 48 -11.93 -2.48 9.28
CA LYS A 48 -10.68 -2.89 9.95
C LYS A 48 -9.45 -2.12 9.48
N ARG A 49 -9.50 -1.57 8.25
CA ARG A 49 -8.41 -0.83 7.59
C ARG A 49 -9.02 0.18 6.61
N ALA A 50 -8.32 1.28 6.34
CA ALA A 50 -8.83 2.37 5.50
C ALA A 50 -9.29 1.91 4.11
N HIS A 51 -8.67 0.85 3.56
CA HIS A 51 -9.01 0.26 2.26
C HIS A 51 -9.71 -1.10 2.35
N ASP A 52 -10.16 -1.50 3.53
CA ASP A 52 -10.87 -2.76 3.70
C ASP A 52 -12.16 -2.78 2.85
N LYS A 53 -12.51 -3.95 2.32
CA LYS A 53 -13.67 -4.17 1.43
C LYS A 53 -13.68 -3.38 0.12
N ALA A 54 -12.70 -2.51 -0.14
CA ALA A 54 -12.65 -1.75 -1.39
C ALA A 54 -12.48 -2.64 -2.64
N TYR A 55 -12.04 -3.90 -2.45
CA TYR A 55 -12.01 -4.93 -3.50
C TYR A 55 -13.40 -5.31 -4.05
N LEU A 56 -14.48 -4.93 -3.37
CA LEU A 56 -15.86 -5.10 -3.86
C LEU A 56 -16.24 -4.04 -4.90
N LEU A 57 -15.43 -3.00 -5.06
CA LEU A 57 -15.62 -1.94 -6.03
C LEU A 57 -15.11 -2.36 -7.40
N GLY A 58 -15.75 -1.84 -8.45
CA GLY A 58 -15.19 -1.89 -9.80
C GLY A 58 -13.91 -1.04 -9.93
N PRO A 59 -13.12 -1.21 -11.00
CA PRO A 59 -11.84 -0.51 -11.16
C PRO A 59 -11.91 1.02 -11.06
N ASP A 60 -12.96 1.62 -11.63
CA ASP A 60 -13.14 3.08 -11.59
C ASP A 60 -13.55 3.56 -10.20
N GLN A 61 -14.50 2.88 -9.55
CA GLN A 61 -14.88 3.19 -8.17
C GLN A 61 -13.71 2.96 -7.20
N TRP A 62 -12.83 2.00 -7.47
CA TRP A 62 -11.61 1.81 -6.69
C TRP A 62 -10.63 2.97 -6.83
N ARG A 63 -10.50 3.54 -8.03
CA ARG A 63 -9.69 4.75 -8.25
C ARG A 63 -10.26 5.93 -7.47
N GLU A 64 -11.56 6.16 -7.54
CA GLU A 64 -12.22 7.24 -6.80
C GLU A 64 -12.15 7.04 -5.29
N PHE A 65 -12.34 5.81 -4.82
CA PHE A 65 -12.27 5.48 -3.39
C PHE A 65 -10.91 5.87 -2.80
N ARG A 66 -9.80 5.54 -3.47
CA ARG A 66 -8.45 5.90 -3.00
C ARG A 66 -8.23 7.42 -2.95
N LEU A 67 -8.75 8.16 -3.94
CA LEU A 67 -8.75 9.63 -3.89
C LEU A 67 -9.62 10.15 -2.74
N GLY A 68 -10.71 9.47 -2.43
CA GLY A 68 -11.53 9.71 -1.24
C GLY A 68 -10.73 9.57 0.06
N VAL A 69 -9.93 8.50 0.19
CA VAL A 69 -9.05 8.30 1.36
C VAL A 69 -8.03 9.44 1.49
N VAL A 70 -7.39 9.85 0.38
CA VAL A 70 -6.49 11.03 0.35
C VAL A 70 -7.19 12.28 0.88
N ASN A 71 -8.40 12.56 0.37
CA ASN A 71 -9.18 13.73 0.77
C ASN A 71 -9.59 13.69 2.25
N LEU A 72 -9.98 12.52 2.76
CA LEU A 72 -10.34 12.35 4.17
C LEU A 72 -9.13 12.55 5.09
N CYS A 73 -7.96 12.02 4.72
CA CYS A 73 -6.74 12.22 5.51
C CYS A 73 -6.32 13.70 5.52
N SER A 74 -6.33 14.34 4.34
CA SER A 74 -6.01 15.78 4.24
C SER A 74 -6.95 16.66 5.07
N LYS A 75 -8.26 16.35 5.09
CA LYS A 75 -9.22 17.07 5.93
C LYS A 75 -8.95 16.89 7.42
N GLN A 76 -8.56 15.70 7.86
CA GLN A 76 -8.24 15.43 9.27
C GLN A 76 -6.96 16.14 9.70
N LEU A 77 -5.94 16.16 8.83
CA LEU A 77 -4.67 16.85 9.10
C LEU A 77 -4.76 18.37 8.99
N GLY A 78 -5.80 18.91 8.35
CA GLY A 78 -5.94 20.35 8.11
C GLY A 78 -4.94 20.91 7.09
N ARG A 79 -4.22 20.05 6.37
CA ARG A 79 -3.23 20.39 5.34
C ARG A 79 -3.32 19.42 4.16
N PRO A 80 -2.83 19.80 2.96
CA PRO A 80 -2.58 18.83 1.90
C PRO A 80 -1.64 17.72 2.37
N LEU A 81 -1.84 16.52 1.82
CA LEU A 81 -0.88 15.42 2.02
C LEU A 81 0.41 15.73 1.27
N MET A 82 1.54 15.38 1.89
CA MET A 82 2.82 15.29 1.22
C MET A 82 2.77 14.25 0.10
N PRO A 83 3.66 14.32 -0.90
CA PRO A 83 3.68 13.36 -2.00
C PRO A 83 3.74 11.90 -1.52
N TRP A 84 4.58 11.60 -0.54
CA TRP A 84 4.72 10.24 -0.01
C TRP A 84 3.49 9.79 0.79
N GLU A 85 2.86 10.66 1.59
CA GLU A 85 1.59 10.37 2.30
C GLU A 85 0.46 10.07 1.28
N THR A 86 0.46 10.80 0.17
CA THR A 86 -0.47 10.56 -0.95
C THR A 86 -0.23 9.17 -1.55
N GLU A 87 1.03 8.79 -1.78
CA GLU A 87 1.37 7.45 -2.27
C GLU A 87 0.91 6.33 -1.33
N VAL A 88 1.06 6.50 -0.01
CA VAL A 88 0.55 5.56 1.01
C VAL A 88 -0.95 5.31 0.84
N CYS A 89 -1.73 6.36 0.58
CA CYS A 89 -3.17 6.26 0.37
C CYS A 89 -3.54 5.66 -1.00
N LEU A 90 -2.76 5.95 -2.04
CA LEU A 90 -3.03 5.52 -3.42
C LEU A 90 -2.56 4.10 -3.73
N TYR A 91 -1.56 3.60 -3.04
CA TYR A 91 -0.92 2.32 -3.36
C TYR A 91 -0.92 1.36 -2.16
N PRO A 92 -2.10 1.04 -1.58
CA PRO A 92 -2.16 0.12 -0.45
C PRO A 92 -1.72 -1.29 -0.86
N PRO A 93 -1.18 -2.09 0.08
CA PRO A 93 -0.78 -3.46 -0.20
C PRO A 93 -2.01 -4.33 -0.47
N HIS A 94 -2.19 -4.69 -1.74
CA HIS A 94 -3.31 -5.52 -2.19
C HIS A 94 -2.85 -6.58 -3.19
N CYS A 95 -3.66 -7.63 -3.30
CA CYS A 95 -3.46 -8.65 -4.32
C CYS A 95 -3.81 -8.11 -5.71
N ALA A 96 -2.90 -8.24 -6.67
CA ALA A 96 -3.08 -7.78 -8.05
C ALA A 96 -4.24 -8.46 -8.81
N THR A 97 -4.78 -9.59 -8.30
CA THR A 97 -5.90 -10.32 -8.93
C THR A 97 -7.22 -10.17 -8.17
N CYS A 98 -7.21 -10.34 -6.84
CA CYS A 98 -8.46 -10.28 -6.07
C CYS A 98 -8.69 -8.94 -5.36
N HIS A 99 -7.75 -8.00 -5.45
CA HIS A 99 -7.77 -6.66 -4.85
C HIS A 99 -7.95 -6.59 -3.33
N LYS A 100 -8.03 -7.74 -2.65
CA LYS A 100 -8.07 -7.81 -1.20
C LYS A 100 -6.76 -7.33 -0.60
N PHE A 101 -6.84 -6.68 0.55
CA PHE A 101 -5.70 -6.31 1.37
C PHE A 101 -4.88 -7.55 1.72
N CYS A 102 -3.56 -7.49 1.58
CA CYS A 102 -2.67 -8.61 1.88
C CYS A 102 -1.43 -8.14 2.65
N THR A 103 -1.28 -8.64 3.88
CA THR A 103 -0.14 -8.36 4.75
C THR A 103 0.99 -9.38 4.59
N ALA A 104 0.67 -10.63 4.26
CA ALA A 104 1.64 -11.69 4.00
C ALA A 104 1.61 -12.00 2.50
N THR A 105 2.59 -11.50 1.75
CA THR A 105 2.48 -11.51 0.28
C THR A 105 3.77 -11.88 -0.43
N GLU A 106 3.62 -12.73 -1.45
CA GLU A 106 4.60 -12.88 -2.51
C GLU A 106 4.58 -11.60 -3.35
N ARG A 107 5.55 -10.72 -3.11
CA ARG A 107 5.81 -9.54 -3.92
C ARG A 107 6.78 -9.90 -5.03
N CYS A 108 6.60 -9.36 -6.22
CA CYS A 108 7.61 -9.51 -7.26
C CYS A 108 8.94 -8.88 -6.80
N ILE A 109 10.01 -9.67 -6.76
CA ILE A 109 11.34 -9.23 -6.34
C ILE A 109 12.10 -8.44 -7.41
N GLU A 110 11.60 -8.45 -8.65
CA GLU A 110 12.21 -7.70 -9.75
C GLU A 110 11.62 -6.29 -9.81
N CYS A 111 10.30 -6.17 -9.95
CA CYS A 111 9.68 -4.86 -10.11
C CYS A 111 9.23 -4.23 -8.79
N HIS A 112 9.05 -5.00 -7.72
CA HIS A 112 8.54 -4.52 -6.42
C HIS A 112 7.18 -3.79 -6.44
N SER A 113 6.50 -3.72 -7.60
CA SER A 113 5.29 -2.92 -7.81
C SER A 113 3.99 -3.71 -7.72
N ILE A 114 4.05 -5.05 -7.70
CA ILE A 114 2.86 -5.88 -7.55
C ILE A 114 3.09 -7.00 -6.53
N SER A 115 1.99 -7.41 -5.91
CA SER A 115 1.94 -8.48 -4.92
C SER A 115 0.72 -9.36 -5.17
N TRP A 116 0.77 -10.63 -4.77
CA TRP A 116 -0.37 -11.56 -4.89
C TRP A 116 -0.50 -12.47 -3.67
N CYS A 117 -1.74 -12.78 -3.28
CA CYS A 117 -2.01 -13.52 -2.04
C CYS A 117 -1.74 -15.03 -2.15
N SER A 118 -1.53 -15.55 -3.35
CA SER A 118 -1.15 -16.95 -3.62
C SER A 118 -0.60 -17.06 -5.04
N SER A 119 0.17 -18.11 -5.33
CA SER A 119 0.70 -18.39 -6.66
C SER A 119 -0.37 -18.43 -7.76
N GLN A 120 -1.60 -18.85 -7.43
CA GLN A 120 -2.75 -18.86 -8.35
C GLN A 120 -3.25 -17.45 -8.71
N HIS A 121 -2.98 -16.45 -7.86
CA HIS A 121 -3.32 -15.05 -8.07
C HIS A 121 -2.14 -14.24 -8.64
N LYS A 122 -1.07 -14.90 -9.10
CA LYS A 122 -0.04 -14.23 -9.88
C LYS A 122 -0.60 -13.88 -11.26
N PRO A 123 -0.63 -12.60 -11.68
CA PRO A 123 -1.17 -12.24 -12.98
C PRO A 123 -0.41 -12.91 -14.12
N LYS A 124 -1.11 -13.52 -15.07
CA LYS A 124 -0.50 -14.29 -16.18
C LYS A 124 0.44 -13.45 -17.05
N GLN A 125 0.10 -12.18 -17.28
CA GLN A 125 0.86 -11.24 -18.11
C GLN A 125 1.90 -10.44 -17.31
N HIS A 126 2.13 -10.78 -16.04
CA HIS A 126 3.02 -9.99 -15.19
C HIS A 126 4.46 -9.92 -15.75
N SER A 127 5.00 -10.99 -16.31
CA SER A 127 6.39 -11.03 -16.79
C SER A 127 6.70 -9.96 -17.83
N GLU A 128 5.77 -9.70 -18.76
CA GLU A 128 5.94 -8.67 -19.78
C GLU A 128 5.94 -7.26 -19.18
N HIS A 129 4.94 -6.94 -18.34
CA HIS A 129 4.86 -5.65 -17.66
C HIS A 129 6.02 -5.44 -16.68
N CYS A 130 6.47 -6.50 -16.01
CA CYS A 130 7.64 -6.49 -15.13
C CYS A 130 8.88 -6.02 -15.89
N ARG A 131 9.15 -6.66 -17.04
CA ARG A 131 10.29 -6.33 -17.89
C ARG A 131 10.24 -4.89 -18.38
N GLN A 132 9.08 -4.41 -18.83
CA GLN A 132 8.91 -3.02 -19.30
C GLN A 132 9.21 -2.02 -18.17
N LEU A 133 8.69 -2.25 -16.97
CA LEU A 133 8.93 -1.37 -15.83
C LEU A 133 10.41 -1.36 -15.40
N THR A 134 11.06 -2.53 -15.40
CA THR A 134 12.49 -2.65 -15.09
C THR A 134 13.34 -1.89 -16.11
N LEU A 135 13.03 -1.99 -17.41
CA LEU A 135 13.71 -1.22 -18.45
C LEU A 135 13.52 0.29 -18.26
N MET A 136 12.30 0.73 -17.94
CA MET A 136 12.02 2.15 -17.72
C MET A 136 12.86 2.72 -16.56
N ARG A 137 13.02 1.95 -15.47
CA ARG A 137 13.86 2.34 -14.32
C ARG A 137 15.37 2.36 -14.61
N GLN A 138 15.82 1.79 -15.71
CA GLN A 138 17.23 1.84 -16.13
C GLN A 138 17.55 3.07 -16.98
N ILE A 139 16.52 3.72 -17.54
CA ILE A 139 16.65 4.85 -18.47
C ILE A 139 16.35 6.18 -17.76
N LEU A 140 15.54 6.15 -16.69
CA LEU A 140 15.31 7.26 -15.76
C LEU A 140 16.42 7.32 -14.70
#